data_AF-A0A8J8FA22-F1
#
_entry.id   AF-A0A8J8FA22-F1
#
_cell.length_a   1.000
_cell.length_b   1.000
_cell.length_c   1.000
_cell.angle_alpha   90.00
_cell.angle_beta   90.00
_cell.angle_gamma   90.00
#
_symmetry.space_group_name_H-M   'P 1'
#
loop_
_entity.id
_entity.type
_entity.pdbx_description
1 polymer ?
#
loop_
_entity_poly.entity_id
_entity_poly.type
_entity_poly.pdbx_seq_one_letter_code
_entity_poly.pdbx_strand_id
1 'polypeptide(L)' 'MPGRPQNPIGISVVRCVKVERCMLIQDVDILDWTPLLDIKPYVPDFDARITERVGWLSGKSSNVYKTGSDGRFV' A
#
# COMPACT_ATOMS: atom_id res chain seq x y z
N MET A 1 2.35 20.31 2.86
CA MET A 1 0.98 20.40 3.41
C MET A 1 1.07 20.90 4.85
N PRO A 2 0.21 21.83 5.29
CA PRO A 2 0.15 22.25 6.69
C PRO A 2 -0.19 21.05 7.58
N GLY A 3 0.36 21.06 8.80
CA GLY A 3 0.46 19.92 9.72
C GLY A 3 -0.81 19.09 9.86
N ARG A 4 -0.69 17.80 9.55
CA ARG A 4 -1.60 16.80 10.10
C ARG A 4 -1.42 16.79 11.62
N PRO A 5 -2.48 16.90 12.44
CA PRO A 5 -2.33 16.85 13.88
C PRO A 5 -1.77 15.49 14.30
N GLN A 6 -0.68 15.52 15.07
CA GLN A 6 0.08 14.47 15.77
C GLN A 6 0.53 13.18 15.04
N ASN A 7 -0.05 12.73 13.92
CA ASN A 7 0.33 11.45 13.29
C ASN A 7 0.78 11.61 11.81
N PRO A 8 2.07 11.85 11.56
CA PRO A 8 2.60 12.13 10.23
C PRO A 8 2.84 10.86 9.38
N ILE A 9 1.84 9.99 9.25
CA ILE A 9 1.93 8.79 8.40
C ILE A 9 1.58 9.18 6.96
N GLY A 10 2.58 9.12 6.08
CA GLY A 10 2.41 9.17 4.63
C GLY A 10 2.10 7.80 4.05
N ILE A 11 1.32 7.76 2.97
CA ILE A 11 1.04 6.53 2.21
C ILE A 11 1.30 6.86 0.75
N SER A 12 2.21 6.12 0.12
CA SER A 12 2.56 6.27 -1.29
C SER A 12 2.41 4.94 -2.01
N VAL A 13 1.77 4.95 -3.18
CA VAL A 13 1.68 3.79 -4.08
C VAL A 13 2.82 3.88 -5.09
N VAL A 14 3.82 3.02 -4.92
CA VAL A 14 5.07 3.03 -5.69
C VAL A 14 5.16 1.85 -6.66
N ARG A 15 5.93 2.01 -7.74
CA ARG A 15 6.26 0.90 -8.64
C ARG A 15 7.44 0.12 -8.05
N CYS A 16 7.24 -1.16 -7.74
CA CYS A 16 8.31 -2.06 -7.31
C CYS A 16 9.02 -2.65 -8.53
N VAL A 17 10.26 -2.22 -8.76
CA VAL A 17 11.08 -2.63 -9.91
C VAL A 17 11.75 -3.97 -9.65
N LYS A 18 12.34 -4.14 -8.46
CA LYS A 18 13.09 -5.35 -8.09
C LYS A 18 13.01 -5.59 -6.59
N VAL A 19 12.98 -6.86 -6.21
CA VAL A 19 13.09 -7.30 -4.81
C VAL A 19 14.28 -8.25 -4.72
N GLU A 20 15.25 -7.90 -3.88
CA GLU A 20 16.39 -8.75 -3.52
C GLU A 20 16.58 -8.72 -1.98
N ARG A 21 17.74 -8.28 -1.49
CA ARG A 21 17.95 -7.93 -0.07
C ARG A 21 17.23 -6.63 0.32
N CYS A 22 17.05 -5.74 -0.65
CA CYS A 22 16.27 -4.51 -0.53
C CYS A 22 15.31 -4.41 -1.72
N MET A 23 14.32 -3.53 -1.63
CA MET A 23 13.43 -3.23 -2.75
C MET A 23 13.92 -2.00 -3.50
N LEU A 24 13.98 -2.10 -4.83
CA LEU A 24 14.16 -0.96 -5.71
C LEU A 24 12.77 -0.48 -6.13
N ILE A 25 12.46 0.78 -5.83
CA ILE A 25 11.15 1.40 -6.08
C ILE A 25 11.27 2.64 -6.95
N GLN A 26 10.18 2.99 -7.64
CA GLN A 26 10.03 4.18 -8.47
C GLN A 26 8.70 4.89 -8.16
N ASP A 27 8.57 6.12 -8.66
CA ASP A 27 7.39 6.98 -8.49
C ASP A 27 7.10 7.31 -7.01
N VAL A 28 8.17 7.48 -6.22
CA VAL A 28 8.10 7.82 -4.80
C VAL A 28 8.29 9.32 -4.59
N ASP A 29 7.54 9.88 -3.63
CA ASP A 29 7.50 11.29 -3.27
C ASP A 29 7.89 11.51 -1.79
N ILE A 30 8.93 10.82 -1.34
CA ILE A 30 9.45 10.91 0.04
C ILE A 30 10.89 11.41 0.04
N LEU A 31 11.27 12.12 1.09
CA LEU A 31 12.66 12.54 1.30
C LEU A 31 13.53 11.36 1.72
N ASP A 32 14.82 11.46 1.43
CA ASP A 32 15.80 10.49 1.93
C ASP A 32 15.71 10.37 3.46
N TRP A 33 15.96 9.16 3.97
CA TRP A 33 15.90 8.82 5.39
C TRP A 33 14.51 8.93 6.04
N THR A 34 13.44 9.15 5.27
CA THR A 34 12.07 9.05 5.80
C THR A 34 11.83 7.62 6.34
N PRO A 35 11.49 7.45 7.63
CA PRO A 35 11.27 6.13 8.22
C PRO A 35 10.10 5.37 7.57
N LEU A 36 10.34 4.11 7.23
CA LEU A 36 9.31 3.22 6.69
C LEU A 36 8.63 2.46 7.82
N LEU A 37 7.29 2.53 7.88
CA LEU A 37 6.51 1.85 8.91
C LEU A 37 5.94 0.50 8.44
N ASP A 38 5.48 0.42 7.19
CA ASP A 38 4.81 -0.76 6.66
C ASP A 38 4.86 -0.83 5.13
N ILE A 39 4.70 -2.03 4.57
CA ILE A 39 4.63 -2.30 3.14
C ILE A 39 3.46 -3.25 2.88
N LYS A 40 2.61 -2.90 1.91
CA LYS A 40 1.52 -3.77 1.45
C LYS A 40 1.55 -3.93 -0.08
N PRO A 41 1.20 -5.11 -0.62
CA PRO A 41 1.03 -5.29 -2.05
C PRO A 41 -0.15 -4.43 -2.49
N TYR A 42 0.01 -3.85 -3.68
CA TYR A 42 -1.09 -3.16 -4.33
C TYR A 42 -2.12 -4.18 -4.84
N VAL A 43 -3.41 -3.88 -4.64
CA VAL A 43 -4.52 -4.75 -5.03
C VAL A 43 -5.48 -3.97 -5.94
N PRO A 44 -5.55 -4.28 -7.24
CA PRO A 44 -6.46 -3.64 -8.19
C PRO A 44 -7.93 -3.73 -7.79
N ASP A 45 -8.33 -4.78 -7.09
CA ASP A 45 -9.71 -4.96 -6.63
C ASP A 45 -10.18 -3.81 -5.69
N PHE A 46 -9.23 -3.06 -5.11
CA PHE A 46 -9.52 -1.95 -4.18
C PHE A 46 -9.22 -0.55 -4.73
N ASP A 47 -8.63 -0.42 -5.92
CA ASP A 47 -8.16 0.86 -6.44
C ASP A 47 -7.99 0.82 -7.98
N ALA A 48 -7.77 1.96 -8.64
CA ALA A 48 -7.94 2.10 -10.08
C ALA A 48 -6.77 1.64 -10.97
N ARG A 49 -5.60 1.30 -10.40
CA ARG A 49 -4.41 0.94 -11.21
C ARG A 49 -4.41 -0.54 -11.55
N ILE A 50 -3.95 -0.85 -12.76
CA ILE A 50 -3.65 -2.23 -13.16
C ILE A 50 -2.25 -2.58 -12.65
N THR A 51 -2.10 -3.76 -12.05
CA THR A 51 -0.79 -4.33 -11.72
C THR A 51 -0.73 -5.78 -12.17
N GLU A 52 0.47 -6.22 -12.55
CA GLU A 52 0.73 -7.61 -12.95
C GLU A 52 0.81 -8.56 -11.75
N ARG A 53 1.10 -8.02 -10.55
CA ARG A 53 1.34 -8.82 -9.34
C ARG A 53 0.64 -8.20 -8.14
N VAL A 54 -0.09 -9.04 -7.40
CA VAL A 54 -0.80 -8.70 -6.14
C VAL A 54 -0.17 -9.35 -4.91
N GLY A 55 1.05 -9.88 -5.05
CA GLY A 55 1.83 -10.47 -3.96
C GLY A 55 1.12 -11.65 -3.29
N TRP A 56 1.14 -11.66 -1.96
CA TRP A 56 0.59 -12.74 -1.14
C TRP A 56 -0.94 -12.87 -1.19
N LEU A 57 -1.63 -11.93 -1.85
CA LEU A 57 -3.07 -11.96 -2.08
C LEU A 57 -3.45 -12.67 -3.39
N SER A 58 -2.47 -13.15 -4.15
CA SER A 58 -2.72 -13.96 -5.35
C SER A 58 -3.61 -15.15 -5.03
N GLY A 59 -4.76 -15.25 -5.73
CA GLY A 59 -5.75 -16.33 -5.55
C GLY A 59 -6.57 -16.24 -4.26
N LYS A 60 -6.46 -15.17 -3.46
CA LYS A 60 -7.15 -15.01 -2.17
C LYS A 60 -8.11 -13.82 -2.11
N SER A 61 -8.15 -12.96 -3.12
CA SER A 61 -8.96 -11.73 -3.09
C SER A 61 -10.45 -11.93 -3.38
N SER A 62 -10.87 -13.11 -3.85
CA SER A 62 -12.23 -13.38 -4.32
C SER A 62 -13.34 -13.18 -3.28
N ASN A 63 -13.01 -13.20 -1.98
CA ASN A 63 -13.98 -13.06 -0.90
C ASN A 63 -14.05 -11.65 -0.31
N VAL A 64 -13.26 -10.69 -0.79
CA VAL A 64 -13.16 -9.39 -0.09
C VAL A 64 -14.49 -8.64 -0.12
N TYR A 65 -15.24 -8.70 -1.23
CA TYR A 65 -16.56 -8.09 -1.32
C TYR A 65 -17.65 -8.78 -0.47
N LYS A 66 -17.35 -9.93 0.15
CA LYS A 66 -18.27 -10.68 1.04
C LYS A 66 -18.00 -10.44 2.52
N THR A 67 -16.89 -9.79 2.87
CA THR A 67 -16.50 -9.53 4.26
C THR A 67 -16.73 -8.05 4.58
N GLY A 68 -17.66 -7.78 5.50
CA GLY A 68 -17.99 -6.43 5.95
C GLY A 68 -17.27 -6.03 7.24
N SER A 69 -17.15 -4.72 7.47
CA SER A 69 -16.73 -4.17 8.76
C SER A 69 -17.72 -4.55 9.86
N ASP A 70 -17.22 -4.82 11.06
CA ASP A 70 -18.02 -5.21 12.22
C ASP A 70 -18.59 -4.02 13.02
N GLY A 71 -18.67 -2.85 12.39
CA GLY A 71 -19.37 -1.67 12.93
C GLY A 71 -18.60 -0.89 13.99
N ARG A 72 -17.31 -1.16 14.19
CA ARG A 72 -16.47 -0.47 15.20
C ARG A 72 -16.10 0.98 14.87
N PHE A 73 -16.28 1.38 13.61
CA PHE A 73 -16.02 2.74 13.14
C PHE A 73 -17.37 3.39 12.84
N VAL A 74 -17.81 4.29 13.73
CA VAL A 74 -18.98 5.17 13.60
C VAL A 74 -18.57 6.54 13.06
#